data_AF-A0A069D4I6-F1
#
_entry.id   AF-A0A069D4I6-F1
#
_cell.length_a   1.000
_cell.length_b   1.000
_cell.length_c   1.000
_cell.angle_alpha   90.00
_cell.angle_beta   90.00
_cell.angle_gamma   90.00
#
_symmetry.space_group_name_H-M   'P 1'
#
loop_
_entity.id
_entity.type
_entity.pdbx_description
1 polymer ?
#
loop_
_entity_poly.entity_id
_entity_poly.type
_entity_poly.pdbx_seq_one_letter_code
_entity_poly.pdbx_strand_id
1 'polypeptide(L)'
;MEKHKAFLIACGNASQYGNNAYITPQATLTDGLLDVTILEPFTVLDVPSLAYQLFNKTIDQNSRIKTFRCKKLKISRSKSGVAHFDGDPMMTDHVVNIEIITNGLKVFVPREKEVKEGLNVLQKAQEYVNGLKQLNDSIFEDITAKNRTLLNKNKELLKKLTKRD
;
A
#
# COMPACT_ATOMS: atom_id res chain seq x y z
N MET A 1 17.60 22.82 -4.00
CA MET A 1 16.49 22.32 -3.17
C MET A 1 15.32 22.05 -4.09
N GLU A 2 14.87 20.80 -4.15
CA GLU A 2 13.73 20.41 -4.98
C GLU A 2 12.42 20.68 -4.22
N LYS A 3 11.37 21.04 -4.95
CA LYS A 3 10.04 21.33 -4.38
C LYS A 3 9.04 20.36 -4.96
N HIS A 4 8.37 19.60 -4.10
CA HIS A 4 7.28 18.71 -4.48
C HIS A 4 5.98 19.14 -3.83
N LYS A 5 4.86 18.98 -4.54
CA LYS A 5 3.54 18.99 -3.90
C LYS A 5 3.36 17.63 -3.26
N ALA A 6 3.25 17.58 -1.94
CA ALA A 6 3.13 16.32 -1.21
C ALA A 6 1.81 16.29 -0.42
N PHE A 7 1.05 15.22 -0.59
CA PHE A 7 -0.02 14.83 0.33
C PHE A 7 0.56 14.03 1.50
N LEU A 8 1.51 13.14 1.21
CA LEU A 8 2.21 12.32 2.19
C LEU A 8 3.70 12.23 1.83
N ILE A 9 4.56 12.26 2.85
CA ILE A 9 5.97 11.89 2.73
C ILE A 9 6.21 10.76 3.73
N ALA A 10 6.64 9.61 3.22
CA ALA A 10 6.99 8.45 4.02
C ALA A 10 8.50 8.23 3.94
N CYS A 11 9.14 8.04 5.09
CA CYS A 11 10.56 7.77 5.19
C CYS A 11 10.71 6.38 5.82
N GLY A 12 11.06 5.38 5.00
CA GLY A 12 11.12 3.98 5.40
C GLY A 12 12.56 3.48 5.51
N ASN A 13 12.94 2.98 6.68
CA ASN A 13 14.11 2.12 6.84
C ASN A 13 13.81 0.66 6.43
N ALA A 14 12.54 0.26 6.51
CA ALA A 14 12.02 -1.03 6.06
C ALA A 14 11.03 -0.83 4.91
N SER A 15 10.65 -1.92 4.24
CA SER A 15 9.84 -1.85 3.02
C SER A 15 8.32 -1.71 3.24
N GLN A 16 7.84 -1.98 4.45
CA GLN A 16 6.41 -2.01 4.78
C GLN A 16 6.07 -1.24 6.05
N TYR A 17 4.83 -0.73 6.12
CA TYR A 17 4.24 -0.26 7.38
C TYR A 17 3.80 -1.41 8.29
N GLY A 18 3.48 -2.56 7.71
CA GLY A 18 2.81 -3.69 8.37
C GLY A 18 1.64 -4.18 7.54
N ASN A 19 1.07 -5.35 7.88
CA ASN A 19 -0.06 -5.96 7.16
C ASN A 19 0.12 -6.04 5.63
N ASN A 20 1.35 -6.28 5.17
CA ASN A 20 1.70 -6.29 3.74
C ASN A 20 1.47 -4.96 2.99
N ALA A 21 1.41 -3.82 3.68
CA ALA A 21 1.36 -2.51 3.03
C ALA A 21 2.78 -2.00 2.73
N TYR A 22 3.20 -2.11 1.47
CA TYR A 22 4.57 -1.82 1.02
C TYR A 22 4.71 -0.39 0.49
N ILE A 23 4.95 0.58 1.38
CA ILE A 23 5.10 2.00 1.02
C ILE A 23 6.46 2.34 0.37
N THR A 24 7.48 1.56 0.70
CA THR A 24 8.87 1.72 0.25
C THR A 24 9.36 0.36 -0.26
N PRO A 25 8.78 -0.18 -1.34
CA PRO A 25 8.94 -1.60 -1.72
C PRO A 25 10.39 -2.03 -1.96
N GLN A 26 11.28 -1.09 -2.27
CA GLN A 26 12.71 -1.33 -2.54
C GLN A 26 13.62 -1.16 -1.31
N ALA A 27 13.08 -0.80 -0.15
CA ALA A 27 13.88 -0.52 1.04
C ALA A 27 14.59 -1.76 1.57
N THR A 28 15.83 -1.57 2.00
CA THR A 28 16.70 -2.62 2.52
C THR A 28 17.23 -2.22 3.89
N LEU A 29 17.18 -3.14 4.87
CA LEU A 29 17.57 -2.84 6.25
C LEU A 29 19.09 -2.68 6.47
N THR A 30 19.90 -3.04 5.47
CA THR A 30 21.36 -3.23 5.62
C THR A 30 22.20 -2.39 4.66
N ASP A 31 21.60 -1.68 3.71
CA ASP A 31 22.34 -0.88 2.72
C ASP A 31 22.78 0.50 3.27
N GLY A 32 22.30 0.86 4.45
CA GLY A 32 22.61 2.13 5.10
C GLY A 32 21.99 3.33 4.38
N LEU A 33 20.88 3.13 3.67
CA LEU A 33 20.09 4.17 3.03
C LEU A 33 18.69 4.25 3.64
N LEU A 34 18.08 5.42 3.51
CA LEU A 34 16.68 5.67 3.81
C LEU A 34 15.91 5.80 2.50
N ASP A 35 14.85 5.02 2.34
CA ASP A 35 13.93 5.11 1.21
C ASP A 35 12.84 6.14 1.51
N VAL A 36 12.67 7.09 0.60
CA VAL A 36 11.72 8.19 0.74
C VAL A 36 10.68 8.07 -0.37
N THR A 37 9.41 7.99 0.03
CA THR A 37 8.25 7.97 -0.87
C THR A 37 7.46 9.26 -0.68
N ILE A 38 7.29 10.03 -1.75
CA ILE A 38 6.42 11.20 -1.80
C ILE A 38 5.18 10.84 -2.62
N LEU A 39 4.01 10.91 -1.99
CA LEU A 39 2.73 10.85 -2.67
C LEU A 39 2.25 12.26 -2.94
N GLU A 40 2.13 12.60 -4.22
CA GLU A 40 1.51 13.83 -4.67
C GLU A 40 -0.01 13.83 -4.42
N PRO A 41 -0.66 15.01 -4.37
CA PRO A 41 -2.11 15.09 -4.25
C PRO A 41 -2.85 14.21 -5.27
N PHE A 42 -3.83 13.47 -4.78
CA PHE A 42 -4.64 12.52 -5.55
C PHE A 42 -6.13 12.75 -5.28
N THR A 43 -6.99 12.13 -6.07
CA THR A 43 -8.46 12.18 -5.96
C THR A 43 -9.01 10.87 -5.40
N VAL A 44 -10.26 10.87 -4.92
CA VAL A 44 -10.90 9.66 -4.38
C VAL A 44 -10.94 8.52 -5.41
N LEU A 45 -10.99 8.83 -6.71
CA LEU A 45 -10.96 7.83 -7.78
C LEU A 45 -9.60 7.14 -7.93
N ASP A 46 -8.50 7.76 -7.49
CA ASP A 46 -7.17 7.15 -7.49
C ASP A 46 -7.00 6.13 -6.35
N VAL A 47 -7.84 6.17 -5.31
CA VAL A 47 -7.70 5.35 -4.08
C VAL A 47 -7.65 3.84 -4.36
N PRO A 48 -8.53 3.24 -5.18
CA PRO A 48 -8.48 1.80 -5.42
C PRO A 48 -7.17 1.35 -6.07
N SER A 49 -6.65 2.15 -7.02
CA SER A 49 -5.38 1.86 -7.69
C SER A 49 -4.21 1.98 -6.72
N LEU A 50 -4.14 3.06 -5.94
CA LEU A 50 -3.11 3.27 -4.93
C LEU A 50 -3.13 2.16 -3.87
N ALA A 51 -4.31 1.76 -3.39
CA ALA A 51 -4.44 0.66 -2.44
C ALA A 51 -3.93 -0.66 -3.04
N TYR A 52 -4.38 -1.01 -4.25
CA TYR A 52 -3.92 -2.22 -4.94
C TYR A 52 -2.40 -2.25 -5.10
N GLN A 53 -1.80 -1.13 -5.52
CA GLN A 53 -0.36 -1.03 -5.71
C GLN A 53 0.43 -1.10 -4.40
N LEU A 54 -0.09 -0.49 -3.34
CA LEU A 54 0.50 -0.53 -1.99
C LEU A 54 0.60 -1.97 -1.46
N PHE A 55 -0.44 -2.78 -1.64
CA PHE A 55 -0.45 -4.16 -1.16
C PHE A 55 0.28 -5.13 -2.10
N ASN A 56 0.47 -4.76 -3.38
CA ASN A 56 1.17 -5.58 -4.37
C ASN A 56 2.62 -5.14 -4.66
N LYS A 57 3.20 -4.25 -3.85
CA LYS A 57 4.59 -3.78 -3.98
C LYS A 57 4.90 -3.01 -5.27
N THR A 58 3.89 -2.40 -5.89
CA THR A 58 4.01 -1.67 -7.16
C THR A 58 3.68 -0.19 -7.03
N ILE A 59 3.63 0.33 -5.79
CA ILE A 59 3.30 1.74 -5.52
C ILE A 59 4.28 2.71 -6.18
N ASP A 60 5.56 2.31 -6.30
CA ASP A 60 6.62 3.05 -6.97
C ASP A 60 6.43 3.19 -8.50
N GLN A 61 5.50 2.43 -9.09
CA GLN A 61 5.15 2.53 -10.52
C GLN A 61 4.08 3.58 -10.79
N ASN A 62 3.46 4.15 -9.76
CA ASN A 62 2.43 5.18 -9.90
C ASN A 62 3.05 6.53 -10.26
N SER A 63 2.48 7.24 -11.23
CA SER A 63 3.00 8.55 -11.67
C SER A 63 2.98 9.64 -10.59
N ARG A 64 2.08 9.51 -9.61
CA ARG A 64 1.94 10.40 -8.44
C ARG A 64 2.90 10.05 -7.31
N ILE A 65 3.68 8.98 -7.46
CA ILE A 65 4.66 8.55 -6.48
C ILE A 65 6.05 8.95 -6.98
N LYS A 66 6.78 9.68 -6.14
CA LYS A 66 8.21 9.95 -6.34
C LYS A 66 8.98 9.19 -5.27
N THR A 67 10.02 8.48 -5.68
CA THR A 67 10.88 7.75 -4.77
C THR A 67 12.33 8.16 -4.94
N PHE A 68 13.08 8.22 -3.84
CA PHE A 68 14.52 8.37 -3.86
C PHE A 68 15.13 7.80 -2.59
N ARG A 69 16.45 7.59 -2.62
CA ARG A 69 17.23 7.06 -1.50
C ARG A 69 18.26 8.07 -1.06
N CYS A 70 18.44 8.21 0.26
CA CYS A 70 19.40 9.16 0.81
C CYS A 70 19.91 8.72 2.20
N LYS A 71 21.02 9.30 2.65
CA LYS A 71 21.50 9.13 4.04
C LYS A 71 20.99 10.21 4.98
N LYS A 72 20.75 11.40 4.44
CA LYS A 72 20.30 12.59 5.17
C LYS A 72 19.18 13.25 4.38
N LEU A 73 18.10 13.58 5.06
CA LEU A 73 16.93 14.23 4.50
C LEU A 73 16.58 15.46 5.34
N LYS A 74 16.29 16.56 4.67
CA LYS A 74 15.73 17.77 5.27
C LYS A 74 14.39 18.05 4.63
N ILE A 75 13.32 18.01 5.42
CA ILE A 75 11.96 18.37 5.00
C ILE A 75 11.66 19.76 5.53
N SER A 76 11.24 20.66 4.66
CA SER A 76 10.75 21.98 5.04
C SER A 76 9.28 22.10 4.67
N ARG A 77 8.44 22.49 5.64
CA ARG A 77 7.01 22.74 5.48
C ARG A 77 6.66 24.14 5.99
N SER A 78 5.46 24.63 5.68
CA SER A 78 5.06 26.01 5.98
C SER A 78 4.89 26.31 7.46
N LYS A 79 4.59 25.31 8.29
CA LYS A 79 4.41 25.42 9.73
C LYS A 79 4.74 24.11 10.44
N SER A 80 5.04 24.20 11.74
CA SER A 80 5.15 23.03 12.62
C SER A 80 3.83 22.25 12.66
N GLY A 81 3.90 20.96 12.98
CA GLY A 81 2.73 20.09 12.97
C GLY A 81 3.04 18.66 13.38
N VAL A 82 2.00 17.84 13.43
CA VAL A 82 2.11 16.42 13.79
C VAL A 82 2.83 15.64 12.69
N ALA A 83 3.61 14.64 13.09
CA ALA A 83 4.15 13.58 12.26
C ALA A 83 4.00 12.25 13.00
N HIS A 84 4.03 11.12 12.29
CA HIS A 84 4.11 9.81 12.92
C HIS A 84 5.56 9.32 12.89
N PHE A 85 6.00 8.76 14.01
CA PHE A 85 7.29 8.07 14.14
C PHE A 85 7.02 6.65 14.65
N ASP A 86 7.29 5.66 13.82
CA ASP A 86 7.01 4.24 14.09
C ASP A 86 5.57 3.94 14.58
N GLY A 87 4.60 4.71 14.08
CA GLY A 87 3.19 4.61 14.44
C GLY A 87 2.74 5.59 15.53
N ASP A 88 3.67 6.16 16.29
CA ASP A 88 3.34 7.09 17.37
C ASP A 88 3.28 8.54 16.88
N PRO A 89 2.26 9.32 17.26
CA PRO A 89 2.16 10.72 16.89
C PRO A 89 3.14 11.58 17.71
N MET A 90 3.81 12.50 17.03
CA MET A 90 4.69 13.49 17.67
C MET A 90 4.58 14.87 17.00
N MET A 91 4.79 15.93 17.79
CA MET A 91 4.95 17.28 17.24
C MET A 91 6.35 17.46 16.68
N THR A 92 6.44 18.01 15.48
CA THR A 92 7.71 18.30 14.81
C THR A 92 7.72 19.75 14.32
N ASP A 93 8.90 20.33 14.17
CA ASP A 93 9.04 21.69 13.68
C ASP A 93 8.69 21.84 12.20
N HIS A 94 8.68 23.07 11.72
CA HIS A 94 8.52 23.39 10.30
C HIS A 94 9.70 22.89 9.44
N VAL A 95 10.87 22.65 10.07
CA VAL A 95 12.02 21.95 9.48
C VAL A 95 12.24 20.64 10.23
N VAL A 96 12.28 19.53 9.50
CA VAL A 96 12.53 18.19 10.05
C VAL A 96 13.79 17.63 9.40
N ASN A 97 14.75 17.22 10.22
CA ASN A 97 15.98 16.58 9.76
C ASN A 97 15.93 15.10 10.12
N ILE A 98 16.23 14.24 9.15
CA ILE A 98 16.22 12.78 9.29
C ILE A 98 17.57 12.29 8.79
N GLU A 99 18.21 11.40 9.56
CA GLU A 99 19.51 10.82 9.23
C GLU A 99 19.51 9.32 9.53
N ILE A 100 20.08 8.55 8.61
CA ILE A 100 20.27 7.11 8.79
C ILE A 100 21.51 6.85 9.66
N ILE A 101 21.36 6.00 10.66
CA ILE A 101 22.48 5.50 11.46
C ILE A 101 22.78 4.08 10.97
N THR A 102 23.78 3.95 10.10
CA THR A 102 24.18 2.66 9.54
C THR A 102 24.63 1.71 10.66
N ASN A 103 24.08 0.50 10.69
CA ASN A 103 24.37 -0.51 11.72
C ASN A 103 24.15 0.00 13.16
N GLY A 104 23.18 0.89 13.37
CA GLY A 104 22.89 1.49 14.68
C GLY A 104 22.38 0.51 15.74
N LEU A 105 21.92 -0.68 15.34
CA LEU A 105 21.41 -1.71 16.25
C LEU A 105 21.98 -3.09 15.90
N LYS A 106 22.39 -3.83 16.93
CA LYS A 106 22.70 -5.27 16.83
C LYS A 106 21.47 -6.06 17.25
N VAL A 107 20.97 -6.90 16.35
CA VAL A 107 19.77 -7.71 16.58
C VAL A 107 20.06 -9.19 16.33
N PHE A 108 19.35 -10.07 17.03
CA PHE A 108 19.33 -11.49 16.71
C PHE A 108 18.44 -11.71 15.49
N VAL A 109 18.96 -12.40 14.48
CA VAL A 109 18.20 -12.83 13.32
C VAL A 109 18.13 -14.35 13.27
N PRO A 110 17.07 -14.95 12.71
CA PRO A 110 17.07 -16.37 12.41
C PRO A 110 18.29 -16.70 11.56
N ARG A 111 18.95 -17.84 11.84
CA ARG A 111 20.00 -18.33 10.95
C ARG A 111 19.38 -18.52 9.57
N GLU A 112 20.03 -18.02 8.53
CA GLU A 112 19.63 -18.28 7.16
C GLU A 112 19.48 -19.79 6.99
N LYS A 113 18.24 -20.25 6.80
CA LYS A 113 18.02 -21.59 6.26
C LYS A 113 18.40 -21.48 4.79
N GLU A 114 19.28 -22.35 4.31
CA GLU A 114 19.50 -22.53 2.87
C GLU A 114 18.13 -22.61 2.18
N VAL A 115 17.80 -21.56 1.45
CA VAL A 115 16.55 -21.50 0.70
C VAL A 115 16.74 -22.43 -0.49
N LYS A 116 16.07 -23.59 -0.49
CA LYS A 116 15.87 -24.34 -1.74
C LYS A 116 14.98 -23.49 -2.65
N GLU A 117 15.60 -22.67 -3.50
CA GLU A 117 14.98 -21.62 -4.33
C GLU A 117 13.72 -22.09 -5.09
N GLY A 118 13.63 -23.38 -5.46
CA GLY A 118 12.50 -23.92 -6.22
C GLY A 118 11.19 -24.12 -5.43
N LEU A 119 11.24 -24.36 -4.12
CA LEU A 119 10.03 -24.65 -3.32
C LEU A 119 9.25 -23.39 -2.94
N ASN A 120 9.95 -22.29 -2.67
CA ASN A 120 9.33 -21.02 -2.25
C ASN A 120 8.60 -20.29 -3.38
N VAL A 121 9.03 -20.45 -4.64
CA VAL A 121 8.39 -19.77 -5.79
C VAL A 121 7.06 -20.44 -6.13
N LEU A 122 7.02 -21.77 -6.18
CA LEU A 122 5.79 -22.51 -6.44
C LEU A 122 4.76 -22.30 -5.34
N GLN A 123 5.19 -22.28 -4.08
CA GLN A 123 4.29 -21.99 -2.97
C GLN A 123 3.71 -20.57 -3.05
N LYS A 124 4.54 -19.55 -3.31
CA LYS A 124 4.06 -18.18 -3.53
C LYS A 124 3.11 -18.06 -4.72
N ALA A 125 3.40 -18.76 -5.82
CA ALA A 125 2.53 -18.80 -6.99
C ALA A 125 1.18 -19.48 -6.68
N GLN A 126 1.19 -20.56 -5.90
CA GLN A 126 -0.03 -21.22 -5.44
C GLN A 126 -0.86 -20.32 -4.53
N GLU A 127 -0.22 -19.63 -3.57
CA GLU A 127 -0.90 -18.66 -2.69
C GLU A 127 -1.54 -17.52 -3.49
N TYR A 128 -0.84 -16.99 -4.50
CA TYR A 128 -1.38 -15.98 -5.41
C TYR A 128 -2.57 -16.51 -6.24
N VAL A 129 -2.45 -17.71 -6.83
CA VAL A 129 -3.54 -18.35 -7.59
C VAL A 129 -4.75 -18.63 -6.71
N ASN A 130 -4.54 -19.06 -5.47
CA ASN A 130 -5.62 -19.30 -4.51
C ASN A 130 -6.31 -17.99 -4.11
N GLY A 131 -5.56 -16.91 -3.90
CA GLY A 131 -6.12 -15.57 -3.66
C GLY A 131 -6.96 -15.07 -4.84
N LEU A 132 -6.50 -15.29 -6.08
CA LEU A 132 -7.28 -14.96 -7.28
C LEU A 132 -8.56 -15.79 -7.41
N LYS A 133 -8.50 -17.09 -7.09
CA LYS A 133 -9.69 -17.97 -7.10
C LYS A 133 -10.73 -17.49 -6.09
N GLN A 134 -10.33 -17.20 -4.86
CA GLN A 134 -11.24 -16.71 -3.81
C GLN A 134 -11.90 -15.38 -4.20
N LEU A 135 -11.14 -14.45 -4.78
CA LEU A 135 -11.69 -13.20 -5.31
C LEU A 135 -12.70 -13.46 -6.42
N ASN A 136 -12.38 -14.33 -7.37
CA ASN A 136 -13.26 -14.64 -8.50
C ASN A 136 -14.57 -15.31 -8.03
N ASP A 137 -14.48 -16.22 -7.06
CA ASP A 137 -15.63 -16.90 -6.48
C ASP A 137 -16.53 -15.91 -5.72
N SER A 138 -15.95 -15.01 -4.91
CA SER A 138 -16.72 -13.98 -4.20
C SER A 138 -17.43 -12.99 -5.13
N ILE A 139 -16.76 -12.58 -6.22
CA ILE A 139 -17.35 -11.71 -7.25
C ILE A 139 -18.48 -12.45 -7.99
N PHE A 140 -18.28 -13.72 -8.31
CA PHE A 140 -19.28 -14.53 -9.01
C PHE A 140 -20.54 -14.75 -8.16
N GLU A 141 -20.37 -15.00 -6.87
CA GLU A 141 -21.48 -15.09 -5.91
C GLU A 141 -22.26 -13.77 -5.81
N ASP A 142 -21.56 -12.64 -5.68
CA ASP A 142 -22.17 -11.31 -5.60
C ASP A 142 -22.94 -10.94 -6.89
N ILE A 143 -22.39 -11.25 -8.05
CA ILE A 143 -23.05 -11.02 -9.35
C ILE A 143 -24.29 -11.91 -9.47
N THR A 144 -24.19 -13.18 -9.09
CA THR A 144 -25.32 -14.12 -9.16
C THR A 144 -26.45 -13.70 -8.21
N ALA A 145 -26.12 -13.27 -6.99
CA ALA A 145 -27.07 -12.75 -6.01
C ALA A 145 -27.75 -11.46 -6.50
N LYS A 146 -26.99 -10.53 -7.10
CA LYS A 146 -27.54 -9.30 -7.69
C LYS A 146 -28.48 -9.61 -8.86
N ASN A 147 -28.09 -10.50 -9.77
CA ASN A 147 -28.92 -10.88 -10.93
C ASN A 147 -30.23 -11.53 -10.49
N ARG A 148 -30.20 -12.43 -9.49
CA ARG A 148 -31.40 -13.04 -8.91
C ARG A 148 -32.33 -12.00 -8.27
N THR A 149 -31.75 -11.04 -7.56
CA THR A 149 -32.50 -9.94 -6.94
C THR A 149 -33.16 -9.03 -7.98
N LEU A 150 -32.46 -8.69 -9.07
CA LEU A 150 -33.00 -7.91 -10.19
C LEU A 150 -34.13 -8.66 -10.91
N LEU A 151 -33.97 -9.96 -11.16
CA LEU A 151 -35.01 -10.80 -11.75
C LEU A 151 -36.30 -10.82 -10.90
N ASN A 152 -36.17 -10.91 -9.58
CA ASN A 152 -37.31 -10.88 -8.67
C ASN A 152 -38.00 -9.51 -8.67
N LYS A 153 -37.23 -8.41 -8.67
CA LYS A 153 -37.77 -7.05 -8.77
C LYS A 153 -38.49 -6.81 -10.11
N ASN A 154 -37.94 -7.32 -11.21
CA ASN A 154 -38.59 -7.24 -12.53
C ASN A 154 -39.91 -8.03 -12.56
N LYS A 155 -39.94 -9.24 -11.96
CA LYS A 155 -41.19 -10.02 -11.82
C LYS A 155 -42.24 -9.30 -10.97
N GLU A 156 -41.85 -8.66 -9.88
CA GLU A 156 -42.71 -7.83 -9.02
C GLU A 156 -43.30 -6.63 -9.79
N LEU A 157 -42.45 -5.92 -10.55
CA LEU A 157 -42.87 -4.78 -11.37
C LEU A 157 -43.87 -5.21 -12.45
N LEU A 158 -43.60 -6.31 -13.15
CA LEU A 158 -44.52 -6.86 -14.15
C LEU A 158 -45.88 -7.21 -13.54
N LYS A 159 -45.92 -7.86 -12.37
CA LYS A 159 -47.17 -8.16 -11.65
C LYS A 159 -47.96 -6.91 -11.26
N LYS A 160 -47.28 -5.80 -10.93
CA LYS A 160 -47.91 -4.52 -10.58
C LYS A 160 -48.43 -3.80 -11.82
N LEU A 161 -47.76 -3.94 -12.96
CA LEU A 161 -48.20 -3.39 -14.24
C LEU A 161 -49.40 -4.15 -14.81
N THR A 162 -49.45 -5.48 -14.69
CA THR A 162 -50.59 -6.30 -15.15
C THR A 162 -51.82 -6.26 -14.23
N LYS A 163 -51.75 -5.60 -13.07
CA LYS A 163 -52.86 -5.43 -12.11
C LYS A 163 -53.48 -4.03 -12.15
N ARG A 164 -52.99 -3.15 -13.03
CA ARG A 164 -53.60 -1.85 -13.33
C ARG A 164 -54.36 -1.98 -14.65
N ASP A 165 -55.50 -2.65 -14.59
CA ASP A 165 -56.69 -2.53 -15.46
C ASP A 165 -57.83 -3.30 -14.80
#